data_AF-A0A661WGM2-F1
#
_entry.id   AF-A0A661WGM2-F1
#
_cell.length_a   1.000
_cell.length_b   1.000
_cell.length_c   1.000
_cell.angle_alpha   90.00
_cell.angle_beta   90.00
_cell.angle_gamma   90.00
#
_symmetry.space_group_name_H-M   'P 1'
#
loop_
_entity.id
_entity.type
_entity.pdbx_description
1 polymer ?
#
loop_
_entity_poly.entity_id
_entity_poly.type
_entity_poly.pdbx_seq_one_letter_code
_entity_poly.pdbx_strand_id
1 'polypeptide(L)'
;MNISKSLPIVAKAMGDQMGVNVVIRGVEAITNGKIIYLPELPKDDAEATLLARGFLDHEAAHVRLTDFSVINNDNNPSLKNLINIIEDIRIEQKMGQIYPGCAVNLRNLANHLAETGSF
;
A
#
# COMPACT_ATOMS: atom_id res chain seq x y z
N MET A 1 -17.34 -11.58 -3.45
CA MET A 1 -17.08 -11.99 -2.04
C MET A 1 -16.66 -10.72 -1.31
N ASN A 2 -17.21 -10.33 -0.15
CA ASN A 2 -16.93 -9.00 0.41
C ASN A 2 -15.49 -8.90 0.94
N ILE A 3 -14.55 -8.52 0.05
CA ILE A 3 -13.10 -8.53 0.27
C ILE A 3 -12.68 -7.68 1.47
N SER A 4 -13.46 -6.65 1.79
CA SER A 4 -13.28 -5.77 2.94
C SER A 4 -13.14 -6.51 4.26
N LYS A 5 -13.82 -7.66 4.41
CA LYS A 5 -13.75 -8.47 5.64
C LYS A 5 -12.43 -9.22 5.81
N SER A 6 -11.70 -9.49 4.73
CA SER A 6 -10.42 -10.21 4.78
C SER A 6 -9.19 -9.29 4.78
N LEU A 7 -9.31 -8.03 4.36
CA LEU A 7 -8.19 -7.07 4.30
C LEU A 7 -7.42 -6.95 5.63
N PRO A 8 -8.06 -6.88 6.81
CA PRO A 8 -7.31 -6.75 8.07
C PRO A 8 -6.42 -7.95 8.39
N ILE A 9 -6.80 -9.17 7.97
CA ILE A 9 -6.00 -10.38 8.20
C ILE A 9 -4.82 -10.42 7.25
N VAL A 10 -5.07 -10.10 5.97
CA VAL A 10 -4.01 -10.04 4.95
C VAL A 10 -2.98 -8.98 5.32
N ALA A 11 -3.40 -7.77 5.71
CA ALA A 11 -2.49 -6.70 6.12
C ALA A 11 -1.55 -7.10 7.25
N LYS A 12 -2.06 -7.80 8.27
CA LYS A 12 -1.25 -8.29 9.39
C LYS A 12 -0.22 -9.33 8.94
N ALA A 13 -0.61 -10.23 8.05
CA ALA A 13 0.30 -11.24 7.51
C ALA A 13 1.39 -10.61 6.63
N MET A 14 1.01 -9.66 5.78
CA MET A 14 1.93 -9.01 4.84
C MET A 14 2.87 -8.04 5.56
N GLY A 15 2.35 -7.23 6.49
CA GLY A 15 3.13 -6.30 7.29
C GLY A 15 4.02 -6.95 8.35
N ASP A 16 3.99 -8.29 8.52
CA ASP A 16 4.74 -9.05 9.53
C ASP A 16 4.59 -8.57 10.98
N GLN A 17 3.52 -7.83 11.26
CA GLN A 17 3.38 -7.09 12.50
C GLN A 17 2.02 -7.38 13.12
N MET A 18 2.05 -7.99 14.30
CA MET A 18 0.87 -8.15 15.15
C MET A 18 0.47 -6.78 15.70
N GLY A 19 -0.54 -6.15 15.09
CA GLY A 19 -1.06 -4.85 15.54
C GLY A 19 -1.44 -3.88 14.42
N VAL A 20 -1.16 -4.23 13.16
CA VAL A 20 -1.58 -3.41 12.01
C VAL A 20 -3.09 -3.44 11.89
N ASN A 21 -3.71 -2.25 11.83
CA ASN A 21 -5.14 -2.10 11.61
C ASN A 21 -5.42 -1.58 10.20
N VAL A 22 -6.53 -1.99 9.59
CA VAL A 22 -6.94 -1.55 8.25
C VAL A 22 -8.26 -0.80 8.35
N VAL A 23 -8.31 0.39 7.76
CA VAL A 23 -9.48 1.27 7.79
C VAL A 23 -9.80 1.75 6.36
N ILE A 24 -11.03 1.50 5.90
CA ILE A 24 -11.52 2.01 4.61
C ILE A 24 -12.26 3.32 4.86
N ARG A 25 -11.55 4.46 4.79
CA ARG A 25 -12.13 5.81 5.00
C ARG A 25 -11.32 6.94 4.33
N GLY A 26 -10.30 6.61 3.55
CA GLY A 26 -9.39 7.60 2.95
C GLY A 26 -9.86 8.05 1.56
N VAL A 27 -9.26 9.15 1.09
CA VAL A 27 -9.24 9.48 -0.35
C VAL A 27 -8.05 8.81 -1.03
N GLU A 28 -6.95 8.67 -0.29
CA GLU A 28 -5.69 8.07 -0.73
C GLU A 28 -5.33 6.90 0.17
N ALA A 29 -4.53 5.98 -0.36
CA ALA A 29 -3.87 4.96 0.44
C ALA A 29 -2.73 5.61 1.23
N ILE A 30 -2.64 5.31 2.53
CA ILE A 30 -1.56 5.82 3.39
C ILE A 30 -1.39 4.94 4.64
N THR A 31 -0.15 4.83 5.11
CA THR A 31 0.17 4.24 6.41
C THR A 31 1.09 5.10 7.26
N ASN A 32 1.01 4.88 8.58
CA ASN A 32 1.96 5.37 9.57
C ASN A 32 2.75 4.24 10.25
N GLY A 33 2.77 3.04 9.66
CA GLY A 33 3.39 1.85 10.23
C GLY A 33 2.53 1.09 11.25
N LYS A 34 1.36 1.63 11.63
CA LYS A 34 0.41 0.99 12.58
C LYS A 34 -1.00 0.87 12.02
N ILE A 35 -1.43 1.85 11.24
CA ILE A 35 -2.74 1.87 10.60
C ILE A 35 -2.53 2.04 9.11
N ILE A 36 -3.17 1.19 8.32
CA ILE A 36 -3.29 1.30 6.88
C ILE A 36 -4.66 1.89 6.59
N TYR A 37 -4.69 3.04 5.94
CA TYR A 37 -5.89 3.64 5.40
C TYR A 37 -5.97 3.28 3.93
N LEU A 38 -7.10 2.72 3.52
CA LEU A 38 -7.41 2.47 2.12
C LEU A 38 -8.46 3.47 1.64
N PRO A 39 -8.42 3.82 0.35
CA PRO A 39 -9.45 4.64 -0.27
C PRO A 39 -10.79 3.93 -0.25
N GLU A 40 -11.87 4.69 -0.41
CA GLU A 40 -13.18 4.09 -0.70
C GLU A 40 -13.10 3.23 -1.96
N LEU A 41 -13.57 1.99 -1.84
CA LEU A 41 -13.53 1.05 -2.95
C LEU A 41 -14.77 1.21 -3.84
N PRO A 42 -14.64 1.08 -5.16
CA PRO A 42 -15.76 1.13 -6.08
C PRO A 42 -16.75 -0.02 -5.83
N LYS A 43 -17.94 0.09 -6.42
CA LYS A 43 -18.97 -0.95 -6.31
C LYS A 43 -18.69 -2.18 -7.17
N ASP A 44 -17.87 -2.03 -8.21
CA ASP A 44 -17.47 -3.14 -9.08
C ASP A 44 -16.54 -4.10 -8.31
N ASP A 45 -16.90 -5.38 -8.21
CA ASP A 45 -16.19 -6.35 -7.39
C ASP A 45 -14.76 -6.62 -7.91
N ALA A 46 -14.54 -6.51 -9.23
CA ALA A 46 -13.24 -6.76 -9.85
C ALA A 46 -12.30 -5.57 -9.65
N GLU A 47 -12.75 -4.35 -9.94
CA GLU A 47 -11.99 -3.12 -9.70
C GLU A 47 -11.71 -2.94 -8.20
N ALA A 48 -12.71 -3.14 -7.35
CA ALA A 48 -12.53 -3.06 -5.89
C ALA A 48 -11.50 -4.07 -5.40
N THR A 49 -11.50 -5.29 -5.95
CA THR A 49 -10.52 -6.31 -5.59
C THR A 49 -9.10 -5.93 -6.03
N LEU A 50 -8.96 -5.38 -7.24
CA LEU A 50 -7.68 -4.92 -7.78
C LEU A 50 -7.10 -3.80 -6.89
N LEU A 51 -7.89 -2.75 -6.65
CA LEU A 51 -7.48 -1.59 -5.85
C LEU A 51 -7.16 -2.00 -4.41
N ALA A 52 -8.04 -2.78 -3.77
CA ALA A 52 -7.85 -3.19 -2.39
C ALA A 52 -6.58 -4.01 -2.21
N ARG A 53 -6.28 -4.94 -3.13
CA ARG A 53 -5.06 -5.76 -3.05
C ARG A 53 -3.80 -4.94 -3.31
N GLY A 54 -3.80 -4.15 -4.38
CA GLY A 54 -2.65 -3.34 -4.77
C GLY A 54 -2.26 -2.35 -3.67
N PHE A 55 -3.22 -1.54 -3.22
CA PHE A 55 -2.96 -0.55 -2.17
C PHE A 55 -2.59 -1.21 -0.85
N LEU A 56 -3.24 -2.32 -0.48
CA LEU A 56 -2.87 -3.04 0.74
C LEU A 56 -1.45 -3.58 0.68
N ASP A 57 -1.03 -4.14 -0.45
CA ASP A 57 0.34 -4.67 -0.63
C ASP A 57 1.38 -3.54 -0.57
N HIS A 58 1.10 -2.38 -1.17
CA HIS A 58 1.95 -1.20 -1.11
C HIS A 58 2.10 -0.70 0.33
N GLU A 59 1.00 -0.44 1.03
CA GLU A 59 1.04 0.07 2.40
C GLU A 59 1.60 -0.96 3.39
N ALA A 60 1.35 -2.25 3.18
CA ALA A 60 1.95 -3.31 3.98
C ALA A 60 3.47 -3.42 3.74
N ALA A 61 3.94 -3.12 2.52
CA ALA A 61 5.37 -3.05 2.23
C ALA A 61 6.03 -1.92 3.04
N HIS A 62 5.38 -0.76 3.14
CA HIS A 62 5.84 0.32 4.02
C HIS A 62 5.91 -0.11 5.47
N VAL A 63 4.84 -0.70 6.01
CA VAL A 63 4.81 -1.22 7.39
C VAL A 63 5.97 -2.17 7.66
N ARG A 64 6.29 -3.05 6.70
CA ARG A 64 7.31 -4.09 6.88
C ARG A 64 8.74 -3.57 6.68
N LEU A 65 8.95 -2.71 5.69
CA LEU A 65 10.28 -2.45 5.11
C LEU A 65 10.76 -1.01 5.28
N THR A 66 9.87 -0.08 5.64
CA THR A 66 10.22 1.33 5.83
C THR A 66 10.61 1.61 7.29
N ASP A 67 11.77 2.22 7.48
CA ASP A 67 12.13 2.82 8.77
C ASP A 67 11.61 4.27 8.82
N PHE A 68 10.41 4.43 9.39
CA PHE A 68 9.76 5.73 9.54
C PHE A 68 10.51 6.72 10.44
N SER A 69 11.48 6.27 11.23
CA SER A 69 12.30 7.16 12.04
C SER A 69 13.29 7.98 11.21
N VAL A 70 13.65 7.50 10.01
CA VAL A 70 14.58 8.16 9.10
C VAL A 70 13.86 9.17 8.22
N ILE A 71 12.70 8.80 7.67
CA ILE A 71 11.95 9.62 6.68
C ILE A 71 11.36 10.89 7.30
N ASN A 72 11.01 10.86 8.60
CA ASN A 72 10.34 11.99 9.25
C ASN A 72 11.27 13.10 9.77
N ASN A 73 12.59 12.98 9.58
CA ASN A 73 13.55 13.95 10.13
C ASN A 73 13.87 15.13 9.18
N ASP A 74 13.35 15.12 7.95
CA ASP A 74 13.62 16.18 6.97
C ASP A 74 12.48 17.19 6.87
N ASN A 75 12.80 18.48 7.04
CA ASN A 75 11.84 19.58 6.93
C ASN A 75 11.67 20.08 5.49
N ASN A 76 12.40 19.53 4.51
CA ASN A 76 12.29 19.92 3.12
C ASN A 76 11.21 19.09 2.38
N PRO A 77 10.08 19.69 1.97
CA PRO A 77 8.98 18.95 1.32
C PRO A 77 9.38 18.32 -0.02
N SER A 78 10.21 18.97 -0.82
CA SER A 78 10.63 18.46 -2.13
C SER A 78 11.54 17.24 -1.96
N LEU A 79 12.45 17.28 -0.99
CA LEU A 79 13.32 16.15 -0.69
C LEU A 79 12.52 14.98 -0.11
N LYS A 80 11.54 15.26 0.76
CA LYS A 80 10.61 14.23 1.26
C LYS A 80 9.87 13.53 0.13
N ASN A 81 9.35 14.27 -0.84
CA ASN A 81 8.66 13.67 -2.00
C ASN A 81 9.58 12.77 -2.82
N LEU A 82 10.83 13.21 -3.07
CA LEU A 82 11.82 12.38 -3.77
C LEU A 82 12.18 11.11 -2.98
N ILE A 83 12.31 11.23 -1.66
CA ILE A 83 12.56 10.08 -0.77
C ILE A 83 11.39 9.09 -0.87
N ASN A 84 10.15 9.56 -0.80
CA ASN A 84 8.97 8.68 -0.92
C ASN A 84 8.96 7.94 -2.26
N ILE A 85 9.19 8.63 -3.39
CA ILE A 85 9.23 7.98 -4.71
C ILE A 85 10.29 6.88 -4.78
N ILE A 86 11.49 7.14 -4.23
CA ILE A 86 12.57 6.15 -4.21
C ILE A 86 12.25 5.00 -3.26
N GLU A 87 11.63 5.31 -2.11
CA GLU A 87 11.23 4.35 -1.11
C GLU A 87 10.18 3.37 -1.66
N ASP A 88 9.18 3.86 -2.37
CA ASP A 88 8.12 3.06 -3.01
C ASP A 88 8.75 2.04 -3.96
N ILE A 89 9.66 2.48 -4.84
CA ILE A 89 10.38 1.58 -5.75
C ILE A 89 11.13 0.50 -4.97
N ARG A 90 11.82 0.87 -3.89
CA ARG A 90 12.63 -0.05 -3.07
C ARG A 90 11.76 -1.08 -2.37
N ILE A 91 10.70 -0.65 -1.69
CA ILE A 91 9.83 -1.54 -0.92
C ILE A 91 9.00 -2.44 -1.82
N GLU A 92 8.50 -1.96 -2.96
CA GLU A 92 7.67 -2.75 -3.87
C GLU A 92 8.48 -3.85 -4.53
N GLN A 93 9.70 -3.54 -4.98
CA GLN A 93 10.62 -4.54 -5.52
C GLN A 93 10.94 -5.61 -4.46
N LYS A 94 11.24 -5.19 -3.23
CA LYS A 94 11.60 -6.12 -2.16
C LYS A 94 10.41 -6.95 -1.71
N MET A 95 9.23 -6.35 -1.59
CA MET A 95 7.98 -7.02 -1.24
C MET A 95 7.61 -8.05 -2.30
N GLY A 96 7.76 -7.72 -3.58
CA GLY A 96 7.58 -8.65 -4.70
C GLY A 96 8.57 -9.83 -4.69
N GLN A 97 9.79 -9.65 -4.18
CA GLN A 97 10.75 -10.75 -3.99
C GLN A 97 10.35 -11.68 -2.83
N ILE A 98 9.83 -11.11 -1.73
CA ILE A 98 9.38 -11.89 -0.56
C ILE A 98 8.08 -12.63 -0.89
N TYR A 99 7.15 -11.93 -1.57
CA TYR A 99 5.83 -12.41 -1.94
C TYR A 99 5.58 -12.15 -3.43
N PRO A 100 5.84 -13.13 -4.32
CA PRO A 100 5.66 -12.96 -5.77
C PRO A 100 4.24 -12.52 -6.18
N GLY A 101 3.22 -12.82 -5.37
CA GLY A 101 1.86 -12.34 -5.57
C GLY A 101 1.75 -10.80 -5.49
N CYS A 102 2.53 -10.14 -4.64
CA CYS A 102 2.58 -8.67 -4.57
C CYS A 102 3.08 -8.07 -5.87
N ALA A 103 4.10 -8.66 -6.49
CA ALA A 103 4.61 -8.18 -7.77
C ALA A 103 3.54 -8.20 -8.87
N VAL A 104 2.57 -9.11 -8.79
CA VAL A 104 1.42 -9.16 -9.70
C VAL A 104 0.40 -8.09 -9.33
N ASN A 105 0.00 -8.01 -8.06
CA ASN A 105 -1.00 -7.05 -7.60
C ASN A 105 -0.56 -5.59 -7.81
N LEU A 106 0.69 -5.27 -7.48
CA LEU A 106 1.28 -3.93 -7.65
C LEU A 106 1.38 -3.54 -9.12
N ARG A 107 1.77 -4.47 -10.01
CA ARG A 107 1.76 -4.23 -11.46
C ARG A 107 0.35 -3.94 -11.96
N ASN A 108 -0.63 -4.72 -11.53
CA ASN A 108 -2.03 -4.52 -11.93
C ASN A 108 -2.56 -3.17 -11.44
N LEU A 109 -2.21 -2.78 -10.21
CA LEU A 109 -2.53 -1.45 -9.69
C LEU A 109 -1.91 -0.35 -10.54
N ALA A 110 -0.60 -0.40 -10.77
CA ALA A 110 0.11 0.61 -11.55
C ALA A 110 -0.46 0.78 -12.97
N ASN A 111 -0.78 -0.33 -13.64
CA ASN A 111 -1.44 -0.30 -14.95
C ASN A 111 -2.83 0.34 -14.89
N HIS A 112 -3.65 -0.03 -13.91
CA HIS A 112 -5.00 0.53 -13.73
C HIS A 112 -4.96 2.04 -13.45
N LEU A 113 -4.06 2.48 -12.57
CA LEU A 113 -3.88 3.90 -12.27
C LEU A 113 -3.41 4.69 -13.50
N ALA A 114 -2.53 4.10 -14.32
CA ALA A 114 -2.08 4.72 -15.56
C ALA A 114 -3.18 4.82 -16.62
N GLU A 115 -4.01 3.79 -16.76
CA GLU A 115 -5.15 3.79 -17.68
C GLU A 115 -6.24 4.80 -17.29
N THR A 116 -6.42 5.02 -15.99
CA THR A 116 -7.44 5.95 -15.44
C THR A 116 -6.91 7.37 -15.21
N GLY A 117 -5.60 7.60 -15.30
CA GLY A 117 -4.98 8.91 -15.06
C GLY A 117 -4.93 9.33 -13.59
N SER A 118 -4.90 8.36 -12.66
CA SER A 118 -4.99 8.57 -11.21
C SER A 118 -3.64 8.38 -10.51
N PHE A 119 -2.71 9.31 -10.70
CA PHE A 119 -1.37 9.32 -10.07
C PHE A 119 -1.28 10.30 -8.89
#